data_AF-A0A931Z2Z7-F1
#
_entry.id   AF-A0A931Z2Z7-F1
#
_cell.length_a   1.000
_cell.length_b   1.000
_cell.length_c   1.000
_cell.angle_alpha   90.00
_cell.angle_beta   90.00
_cell.angle_gamma   90.00
#
_symmetry.space_group_name_H-M   'P 1'
#
loop_
_entity.id
_entity.type
_entity.pdbx_description
1 polymer ?
#
loop_
_entity_poly.entity_id
_entity_poly.type
_entity_poly.pdbx_seq_one_letter_code
_entity_poly.pdbx_strand_id
1 'polypeptide(L)'
;MTACTQKYVREEIIAEQVDREIGKVALEAAIADAMLAELEKEQGETAKAEAAAVEATKAALTTCERQIDLLLDLRLSEQVGEPEYVSKKHTLVNRKAELRGKLESFENNRRNRFEPAIRFVLEAKQGAKLAFEGNPEQKRDFLKKVGSNLKLAEKSLAVDFRNPWQFVADFNSDPALSLARQRENGENLNWRRERDSNPR
;
A
#
# COMPACT_ATOMS: atom_id res chain seq x y z
N MET A 1 -16.61 36.86 -29.47
CA MET A 1 -15.48 36.39 -28.64
C MET A 1 -14.89 37.59 -27.95
N THR A 2 -15.04 37.70 -26.63
CA THR A 2 -14.47 38.80 -25.83
C THR A 2 -12.96 38.60 -25.67
N ALA A 3 -12.20 39.69 -25.74
CA ALA A 3 -10.76 39.65 -25.54
C ALA A 3 -10.42 39.23 -24.10
N CYS A 4 -9.42 38.36 -23.93
CA CYS A 4 -8.94 37.94 -22.61
C CYS A 4 -8.27 39.13 -21.91
N THR A 5 -8.76 39.50 -20.72
CA THR A 5 -8.28 40.65 -19.93
C THR A 5 -7.18 40.29 -18.93
N GLN A 6 -6.76 39.02 -18.90
CA GLN A 6 -5.76 38.54 -17.95
C GLN A 6 -4.37 39.10 -18.26
N LYS A 7 -3.65 39.47 -17.20
CA LYS A 7 -2.28 39.99 -17.30
C LYS A 7 -1.30 38.85 -17.52
N TYR A 8 -0.29 39.10 -18.35
CA TYR A 8 0.85 38.20 -18.55
C TYR A 8 1.58 37.91 -17.22
N VAL A 9 2.15 36.71 -17.13
CA VAL A 9 2.96 36.22 -16.01
C VAL A 9 4.30 35.74 -16.55
N ARG A 10 5.38 35.96 -15.79
CA ARG A 10 6.72 35.45 -16.14
C ARG A 10 6.80 33.95 -15.86
N GLU A 11 7.60 33.26 -16.66
CA GLU A 11 7.80 31.82 -16.52
C GLU A 11 8.35 31.43 -15.14
N GLU A 12 9.28 32.21 -14.58
CA GLU A 12 9.90 31.89 -13.29
C GLU A 12 8.87 31.84 -12.15
N ILE A 13 7.87 32.74 -12.18
CA ILE A 13 6.79 32.78 -11.20
C ILE A 13 5.93 31.51 -11.27
N ILE A 14 5.68 31.02 -12.49
CA ILE A 14 4.93 29.78 -12.69
C ILE A 14 5.76 28.57 -12.27
N ALA A 15 7.07 28.56 -12.54
CA ALA A 15 7.96 27.50 -12.08
C ALA A 15 7.96 27.40 -10.55
N GLU A 16 8.04 28.52 -9.82
CA GLU A 16 7.91 28.53 -8.35
C GLU A 16 6.55 28.02 -7.87
N GLN A 17 5.47 28.34 -8.58
CA GLN A 17 4.13 27.81 -8.25
C GLN A 17 4.06 26.30 -8.47
N VAL A 18 4.62 25.80 -9.57
CA VAL A 18 4.72 24.36 -9.84
C VAL A 18 5.46 23.65 -8.72
N ASP A 19 6.57 24.21 -8.24
CA ASP A 19 7.36 23.62 -7.15
C ASP A 19 6.58 23.57 -5.84
N ARG A 20 5.82 24.62 -5.53
CA ARG A 20 4.91 24.63 -4.39
C ARG A 20 3.81 23.57 -4.50
N GLU A 21 3.18 23.43 -5.66
CA GLU A 21 2.12 22.43 -5.86
C GLU A 21 2.66 21.00 -5.77
N ILE A 22 3.84 20.71 -6.34
CA ILE A 22 4.50 19.42 -6.19
C ILE A 22 4.87 19.17 -4.72
N GLY A 23 5.35 20.21 -4.02
CA GLY A 23 5.69 20.13 -2.60
C GLY A 23 4.53 19.72 -1.70
N LYS A 24 3.28 20.11 -2.03
CA LYS A 24 2.09 19.68 -1.26
C LYS A 24 1.89 18.17 -1.28
N VAL A 25 2.15 17.53 -2.42
CA VAL A 25 1.95 16.08 -2.62
C VAL A 25 3.23 15.25 -2.48
N ALA A 26 4.33 15.90 -2.12
CA ALA A 26 5.61 15.26 -1.88
C ALA A 26 5.72 14.77 -0.43
N LEU A 27 6.29 13.57 -0.23
CA LEU A 27 6.60 13.07 1.10
C LEU A 27 8.08 13.26 1.41
N GLU A 28 8.36 13.67 2.65
CA GLU A 28 9.72 13.70 3.18
C GLU A 28 10.31 12.29 3.18
N ALA A 29 11.60 12.17 2.84
CA ALA A 29 12.26 10.88 2.67
C ALA A 29 12.18 10.00 3.93
N ALA A 30 12.36 10.58 5.12
CA ALA A 30 12.28 9.84 6.39
C ALA A 30 10.89 9.25 6.64
N ILE A 31 9.83 10.01 6.36
CA ILE A 31 8.44 9.56 6.53
C ILE A 31 8.10 8.50 5.49
N ALA A 32 8.49 8.71 4.23
CA ALA A 32 8.26 7.74 3.18
C ALA A 32 8.98 6.41 3.46
N ASP A 33 10.22 6.46 3.97
CA ASP A 33 10.98 5.26 4.34
C ASP A 33 10.35 4.52 5.53
N ALA A 34 9.85 5.24 6.53
CA ALA A 34 9.10 4.64 7.63
C ALA A 34 7.80 3.96 7.16
N MET A 35 7.05 4.60 6.25
CA MET A 35 5.85 4.01 5.65
C MET A 35 6.16 2.76 4.83
N LEU A 36 7.25 2.78 4.04
CA LEU A 36 7.68 1.61 3.27
C LEU A 36 8.08 0.45 4.18
N ALA A 37 8.81 0.73 5.26
CA ALA A 37 9.21 -0.30 6.23
C ALA A 37 7.99 -0.97 6.89
N GLU A 38 6.96 -0.21 7.26
CA GLU A 38 5.74 -0.79 7.84
C GLU A 38 4.96 -1.60 6.80
N LEU A 39 4.84 -1.12 5.56
CA LEU A 39 4.19 -1.86 4.47
C LEU A 39 4.91 -3.18 4.16
N GLU A 40 6.24 -3.20 4.14
CA GLU A 40 7.03 -4.43 3.95
C GLU A 40 6.85 -5.41 5.11
N LYS A 41 6.79 -4.90 6.35
CA LYS A 41 6.53 -5.71 7.53
C LYS A 41 5.13 -6.34 7.48
N GLU A 42 4.10 -5.57 7.19
CA GLU A 42 2.73 -6.08 7.02
C GLU A 42 2.64 -7.08 5.86
N GLN A 43 3.34 -6.82 4.75
CA GLN A 43 3.42 -7.75 3.63
C GLN A 43 4.06 -9.07 4.06
N GLY A 44 5.14 -9.03 4.85
CA GLY A 44 5.78 -10.21 5.40
C GLY A 44 4.89 -11.00 6.36
N GLU A 45 4.17 -10.32 7.26
CA GLU A 45 3.24 -10.94 8.21
C GLU A 45 2.04 -11.58 7.49
N THR A 46 1.47 -10.89 6.52
CA THR A 46 0.35 -11.40 5.73
C THR A 46 0.77 -12.58 4.86
N ALA A 47 1.96 -12.54 4.24
CA ALA A 47 2.50 -13.67 3.50
C ALA A 47 2.72 -14.91 4.41
N LYS A 48 3.20 -14.72 5.64
CA LYS A 48 3.33 -15.81 6.63
C LYS A 48 1.98 -16.39 7.02
N ALA A 49 0.99 -15.54 7.30
CA ALA A 49 -0.37 -15.96 7.66
C ALA A 49 -1.04 -16.72 6.50
N GLU A 50 -0.89 -16.24 5.27
CA GLU A 50 -1.38 -16.90 4.06
C GLU A 50 -0.71 -18.25 3.85
N ALA A 51 0.62 -18.34 3.99
CA ALA A 51 1.33 -19.61 3.90
C ALA A 51 0.84 -20.62 4.95
N ALA A 52 0.65 -20.19 6.20
CA ALA A 52 0.10 -21.03 7.25
C ALA A 52 -1.33 -21.50 6.94
N ALA A 53 -2.18 -20.62 6.39
CA ALA A 53 -3.55 -20.97 5.99
C ALA A 53 -3.57 -21.96 4.82
N VAL A 54 -2.66 -21.82 3.84
CA VAL A 54 -2.50 -22.76 2.72
C VAL A 54 -2.09 -24.14 3.23
N GLU A 55 -1.08 -24.21 4.10
CA GLU A 55 -0.64 -25.50 4.66
C GLU A 55 -1.71 -26.15 5.54
N ALA A 56 -2.43 -25.38 6.35
CA ALA A 56 -3.58 -25.88 7.12
C ALA A 56 -4.70 -26.42 6.20
N THR A 57 -4.96 -25.75 5.07
CA THR A 57 -5.97 -26.19 4.09
C THR A 57 -5.53 -27.46 3.37
N LYS A 58 -4.24 -27.60 3.02
CA LYS A 58 -3.68 -28.83 2.47
C LYS A 58 -3.78 -29.99 3.46
N ALA A 59 -3.45 -29.77 4.73
CA ALA A 59 -3.56 -30.80 5.78
C ALA A 59 -5.03 -31.22 6.02
N ALA A 60 -5.98 -30.29 5.93
CA ALA A 60 -7.40 -30.62 5.99
C ALA A 60 -7.84 -31.46 4.78
N LEU A 61 -7.29 -31.20 3.60
CA LEU A 61 -7.58 -31.94 2.38
C LEU A 61 -7.05 -33.38 2.45
N THR A 62 -5.81 -33.59 2.90
CA THR A 62 -5.25 -34.94 3.10
C THR A 62 -6.02 -35.71 4.16
N THR A 63 -6.48 -35.04 5.21
CA THR A 63 -7.36 -35.65 6.23
C THR A 63 -8.69 -36.11 5.62
N CYS A 64 -9.31 -35.29 4.76
CA CYS A 64 -10.53 -35.68 4.06
C CYS A 64 -10.30 -36.87 3.13
N GLU A 65 -9.16 -36.91 2.42
CA GLU A 65 -8.81 -38.03 1.54
C GLU A 65 -8.66 -39.33 2.33
N ARG A 66 -7.92 -39.30 3.44
CA ARG A 66 -7.78 -40.45 4.34
C ARG A 66 -9.14 -40.92 4.90
N GLN A 67 -10.05 -40.00 5.21
CA GLN A 67 -11.40 -40.36 5.67
C GLN A 67 -12.24 -41.02 4.57
N ILE A 68 -12.09 -40.59 3.31
CA ILE A 68 -12.76 -41.22 2.17
C ILE A 68 -12.22 -42.64 1.95
N ASP A 69 -10.90 -42.82 2.01
CA ASP A 69 -10.26 -44.13 1.86
C ASP A 69 -10.69 -45.10 2.96
N LEU A 70 -10.66 -44.64 4.23
CA LEU A 70 -11.14 -45.45 5.36
C LEU A 70 -12.63 -45.82 5.22
N LEU A 71 -13.46 -44.89 4.74
CA LEU A 71 -14.89 -45.15 4.51
C LEU A 71 -15.11 -46.20 3.42
N LEU A 72 -14.23 -46.27 2.41
CA LEU A 72 -14.25 -47.31 1.39
C LEU A 72 -13.90 -48.68 1.99
N ASP A 73 -12.82 -48.77 2.78
CA ASP A 73 -12.41 -50.01 3.44
C ASP A 73 -13.49 -50.57 4.39
N LEU A 74 -14.14 -49.69 5.16
CA LEU A 74 -15.24 -50.05 6.05
C LEU A 74 -16.48 -50.56 5.29
N ARG A 75 -16.74 -50.03 4.08
CA ARG A 75 -17.81 -50.54 3.22
C ARG A 75 -17.45 -51.90 2.61
N LEU A 76 -16.19 -52.10 2.20
CA LEU A 76 -15.70 -53.38 1.66
C LEU A 76 -15.73 -54.51 2.70
N SER A 77 -15.54 -54.18 3.98
CA SER A 77 -15.68 -55.10 5.11
C SER A 77 -17.13 -55.25 5.63
N GLU A 78 -18.11 -54.70 4.90
CA GLU A 78 -19.55 -54.73 5.23
C GLU A 78 -19.94 -54.14 6.58
N GLN A 79 -19.05 -53.36 7.23
CA GLN A 79 -19.30 -52.75 8.54
C GLN A 79 -20.21 -51.52 8.48
N VAL A 80 -20.48 -50.99 7.28
CA VAL A 80 -21.29 -49.79 7.05
C VAL A 80 -22.40 -50.10 6.04
N GLY A 81 -23.63 -49.74 6.40
CA GLY A 81 -24.79 -49.86 5.53
C GLY A 81 -24.71 -48.91 4.32
N GLU A 82 -25.32 -49.31 3.21
CA GLU A 82 -25.33 -48.52 1.97
C GLU A 82 -25.86 -47.08 2.13
N PRO A 83 -27.00 -46.83 2.83
CA PRO A 83 -27.50 -45.45 2.97
C PRO A 83 -26.55 -44.57 3.80
N GLU A 84 -25.90 -45.13 4.83
CA GLU A 84 -24.95 -44.40 5.67
C GLU A 84 -23.67 -44.06 4.90
N TYR A 85 -23.18 -45.00 4.09
CA TYR A 85 -22.03 -44.80 3.22
C TYR A 85 -22.26 -43.66 2.22
N VAL A 86 -23.40 -43.66 1.52
CA VAL A 86 -23.74 -42.64 0.51
C VAL A 86 -23.80 -41.25 1.13
N SER A 87 -24.47 -41.12 2.29
CA SER A 87 -24.61 -39.84 2.99
C SER A 87 -23.26 -39.27 3.46
N LYS A 88 -22.42 -40.11 4.09
CA LYS A 88 -21.08 -39.68 4.54
C LYS A 88 -20.15 -39.37 3.37
N LYS A 89 -20.17 -40.17 2.31
CA LYS A 89 -19.36 -39.94 1.10
C LYS A 89 -19.71 -38.60 0.47
N HIS A 90 -21.00 -38.29 0.32
CA HIS A 90 -21.44 -37.01 -0.25
C HIS A 90 -20.91 -35.81 0.56
N THR A 91 -20.98 -35.90 1.89
CA THR A 91 -20.45 -34.86 2.79
C THR A 91 -18.95 -34.66 2.63
N LEU A 92 -18.18 -35.75 2.60
CA LEU A 92 -16.71 -35.70 2.44
C LEU A 92 -16.28 -35.20 1.06
N VAL A 93 -16.99 -35.59 -0.01
CA VAL A 93 -16.70 -35.14 -1.37
C VAL A 93 -16.98 -33.64 -1.53
N ASN A 94 -18.10 -33.16 -0.98
CA ASN A 94 -18.41 -31.72 -0.99
C ASN A 94 -17.36 -30.93 -0.21
N ARG A 95 -16.97 -31.43 0.96
CA ARG A 95 -15.91 -30.80 1.75
C ARG A 95 -14.57 -30.76 1.01
N LYS A 96 -14.22 -31.84 0.30
CA LYS A 96 -13.02 -31.89 -0.56
C LYS A 96 -13.08 -30.86 -1.68
N ALA A 97 -14.23 -30.70 -2.33
CA ALA A 97 -14.43 -29.68 -3.38
C ALA A 97 -14.29 -28.26 -2.82
N GLU A 98 -14.88 -27.97 -1.66
CA GLU A 98 -14.73 -26.68 -0.97
C GLU A 98 -13.26 -26.35 -0.66
N LEU A 99 -12.52 -27.31 -0.10
CA LEU A 99 -11.11 -27.13 0.25
C LEU A 99 -10.24 -26.90 -0.99
N ARG A 100 -10.53 -27.58 -2.10
CA ARG A 100 -9.86 -27.35 -3.39
C ARG A 100 -10.15 -25.95 -3.94
N GLY A 101 -11.41 -25.52 -3.91
CA GLY A 101 -11.78 -24.16 -4.33
C GLY A 101 -11.11 -23.08 -3.48
N LYS A 102 -10.95 -23.32 -2.17
CA LYS A 102 -10.17 -22.43 -1.29
C LYS A 102 -8.70 -22.35 -1.70
N LEU A 103 -8.06 -23.48 -2.03
CA LEU A 103 -6.67 -23.48 -2.52
C LEU A 103 -6.51 -22.69 -3.82
N GLU A 104 -7.41 -22.89 -4.78
CA GLU A 104 -7.41 -22.13 -6.04
C GLU A 104 -7.64 -20.62 -5.80
N SER A 105 -8.48 -20.26 -4.82
CA SER A 105 -8.69 -18.87 -4.44
C SER A 105 -7.42 -18.22 -3.84
N PHE A 106 -6.60 -18.97 -3.10
CA PHE A 106 -5.32 -18.47 -2.59
C PHE A 106 -4.32 -18.22 -3.72
N GLU A 107 -4.29 -19.08 -4.74
CA GLU A 107 -3.43 -18.88 -5.92
C GLU A 107 -3.81 -17.63 -6.71
N ASN A 108 -5.11 -17.41 -6.91
CA ASN A 108 -5.62 -16.24 -7.61
C ASN A 108 -5.48 -14.93 -6.80
N ASN A 109 -5.54 -14.99 -5.46
CA ASN A 109 -5.35 -13.83 -4.58
C ASN A 109 -3.89 -13.42 -4.36
N ARG A 110 -2.91 -14.12 -4.92
CA ARG A 110 -1.48 -13.72 -4.84
C ARG A 110 -1.16 -12.40 -5.54
N ARG A 111 -2.11 -11.75 -6.21
CA ARG A 111 -1.92 -10.41 -6.77
C ARG A 111 -1.61 -9.45 -5.62
N ASN A 112 -0.37 -8.97 -5.61
CA ASN A 112 0.23 -8.21 -4.52
C ASN A 112 -0.57 -6.92 -4.24
N ARG A 113 -1.50 -6.98 -3.29
CA ARG A 113 -2.33 -5.83 -2.87
C ARG A 113 -1.53 -4.66 -2.30
N PHE A 114 -0.28 -4.91 -1.89
CA PHE A 114 0.63 -3.91 -1.35
C PHE A 114 1.41 -3.17 -2.44
N GLU A 115 1.56 -3.77 -3.63
CA GLU A 115 2.32 -3.17 -4.75
C GLU A 115 1.82 -1.76 -5.12
N PRO A 116 0.50 -1.48 -5.23
CA PRO A 116 0.01 -0.14 -5.51
C PRO A 116 0.37 0.87 -4.41
N ALA A 117 0.32 0.45 -3.14
CA ALA A 117 0.64 1.30 -1.99
C ALA A 117 2.14 1.61 -1.92
N ILE A 118 3.00 0.59 -2.07
CA ILE A 118 4.46 0.74 -2.12
C ILE A 118 4.86 1.68 -3.25
N ARG A 119 4.30 1.46 -4.45
CA ARG A 119 4.57 2.31 -5.61
C ARG A 119 4.13 3.75 -5.36
N PHE A 120 2.96 3.95 -4.76
CA PHE A 120 2.48 5.27 -4.42
C PHE A 120 3.42 6.03 -3.48
N VAL A 121 3.88 5.38 -2.40
CA VAL A 121 4.81 6.01 -1.44
C VAL A 121 6.15 6.34 -2.12
N LEU A 122 6.67 5.45 -2.97
CA LEU A 122 7.89 5.70 -3.75
C LEU A 122 7.76 6.90 -4.69
N GLU A 123 6.61 7.03 -5.37
CA GLU A 123 6.33 8.15 -6.25
C GLU A 123 6.20 9.47 -5.49
N ALA A 124 5.57 9.46 -4.31
CA ALA A 124 5.47 10.63 -3.44
C ALA A 124 6.83 11.05 -2.88
N LYS A 125 7.71 10.08 -2.54
CA LYS A 125 9.11 10.33 -2.18
C LYS A 125 9.90 10.93 -3.34
N GLN A 126 9.67 10.45 -4.57
CA GLN A 126 10.28 11.01 -5.77
C GLN A 126 9.81 12.44 -6.04
N GLY A 127 8.55 12.75 -5.74
CA GLY A 127 7.98 14.10 -5.82
C GLY A 127 8.82 15.14 -5.07
N ALA A 128 9.32 14.81 -3.87
CA ALA A 128 10.19 15.70 -3.09
C ALA A 128 11.50 16.01 -3.82
N LYS A 129 12.11 15.00 -4.45
CA LYS A 129 13.33 15.18 -5.27
C LYS A 129 13.04 16.00 -6.53
N LEU A 130 11.92 15.74 -7.18
CA LEU A 130 11.49 16.45 -8.38
C LEU A 130 11.20 17.92 -8.12
N ALA A 131 10.65 18.28 -6.95
CA ALA A 131 10.45 19.68 -6.57
C ALA A 131 11.78 20.43 -6.50
N PHE A 132 12.82 19.81 -5.91
CA PHE A 132 14.11 20.44 -5.68
C PHE A 132 15.04 20.46 -6.92
N GLU A 133 15.14 19.34 -7.64
CA GLU A 133 16.13 19.12 -8.72
C GLU A 133 15.49 18.86 -10.09
N GLY A 134 14.17 18.76 -10.19
CA GLY A 134 13.49 18.34 -11.42
C GLY A 134 13.52 19.38 -12.53
N ASN A 135 13.70 18.90 -13.76
CA ASN A 135 13.58 19.75 -14.94
C ASN A 135 12.09 20.12 -15.20
N PRO A 136 11.81 21.25 -15.88
CA PRO A 136 10.43 21.71 -16.12
C PRO A 136 9.53 20.66 -16.78
N GLU A 137 10.08 19.86 -17.71
CA GLU A 137 9.34 18.78 -18.38
C GLU A 137 8.95 17.66 -17.41
N GLN A 138 9.86 17.26 -16.51
CA GLN A 138 9.60 16.23 -15.50
C GLN A 138 8.56 16.71 -14.49
N LYS A 139 8.64 17.98 -14.06
CA LYS A 139 7.67 18.62 -13.16
C LYS A 139 6.28 18.68 -13.80
N ARG A 140 6.20 19.04 -15.09
CA ARG A 140 4.95 19.00 -15.87
C ARG A 140 4.37 17.60 -15.93
N ASP A 141 5.18 16.60 -16.25
CA ASP A 141 4.70 15.22 -16.41
C ASP A 141 4.27 14.61 -15.07
N PHE A 142 4.94 14.96 -13.98
CA PHE A 142 4.50 14.64 -12.63
C PHE A 142 3.16 15.30 -12.29
N LEU A 143 2.98 16.61 -12.56
CA LEU A 143 1.72 17.31 -12.32
C LEU A 143 0.54 16.71 -13.11
N LYS A 144 0.77 16.31 -14.37
CA LYS A 144 -0.23 15.62 -15.19
C LYS A 144 -0.64 14.26 -14.61
N LYS A 145 0.26 13.60 -13.88
CA LYS A 145 0.01 12.31 -13.24
C LYS A 145 -0.76 12.46 -11.94
N VAL A 146 -0.38 13.41 -11.08
CA VAL A 146 -0.94 13.58 -9.73
C VAL A 146 -2.25 14.37 -9.70
N GLY A 147 -2.45 15.26 -10.69
CA GLY A 147 -3.57 16.19 -10.72
C GLY A 147 -4.38 16.18 -12.01
N SER A 148 -5.48 16.91 -11.97
CA SER A 148 -6.36 17.24 -13.08
C SER A 148 -6.68 18.73 -13.07
N ASN A 149 -7.38 19.20 -14.12
CA ASN A 149 -7.91 20.56 -14.18
C ASN A 149 -6.86 21.66 -13.93
N LEU A 150 -5.67 21.50 -14.50
CA LEU A 150 -4.60 22.50 -14.44
C LEU A 150 -5.12 23.81 -15.03
N LYS A 151 -5.42 24.78 -14.16
CA LYS A 151 -5.96 26.09 -14.54
C LYS A 151 -4.93 27.15 -14.21
N LEU A 152 -4.70 28.04 -15.16
CA LEU A 152 -3.91 29.24 -14.94
C LEU A 152 -4.85 30.43 -15.06
N ALA A 153 -5.11 31.11 -13.95
CA ALA A 153 -5.97 32.27 -13.89
C ALA A 153 -5.36 33.32 -12.97
N GLU A 154 -5.42 34.58 -13.37
CA GLU A 154 -4.95 35.71 -12.54
C GLU A 154 -3.49 35.56 -12.06
N LYS A 155 -2.63 34.94 -12.89
CA LYS A 155 -1.22 34.61 -12.59
C LYS A 155 -1.03 33.54 -11.51
N SER A 156 -2.06 32.78 -11.18
CA SER A 156 -2.02 31.66 -10.23
C SER A 156 -2.33 30.33 -10.92
N LEU A 157 -1.55 29.31 -10.58
CA LEU A 157 -1.76 27.92 -10.94
C LEU A 157 -2.66 27.25 -9.90
N ALA A 158 -3.76 26.66 -10.37
CA ALA A 158 -4.62 25.80 -9.58
C ALA A 158 -4.57 24.37 -10.12
N VAL A 159 -4.46 23.41 -9.20
CA VAL A 159 -4.36 21.97 -9.48
C VAL A 159 -5.37 21.22 -8.62
N ASP A 160 -6.23 20.43 -9.24
CA ASP A 160 -7.12 19.53 -8.51
C ASP A 160 -6.42 18.16 -8.38
N PHE A 161 -5.91 17.83 -7.19
CA PHE A 161 -5.25 16.55 -6.95
C PHE A 161 -6.22 15.39 -7.02
N ARG A 162 -5.81 14.29 -7.65
CA ARG A 162 -6.59 13.06 -7.69
C ARG A 162 -6.32 12.22 -6.45
N ASN A 163 -7.28 11.40 -6.02
CA ASN A 163 -6.96 10.32 -5.09
C ASN A 163 -5.93 9.37 -5.72
N PRO A 164 -4.91 8.91 -4.99
CA PRO A 164 -4.65 9.10 -3.55
C PRO A 164 -3.83 10.35 -3.15
N TRP A 165 -3.40 11.19 -4.09
CA TRP A 165 -2.53 12.36 -3.85
C TRP A 165 -3.16 13.44 -2.97
N GLN A 166 -4.49 13.57 -3.02
CA GLN A 166 -5.22 14.48 -2.13
C GLN A 166 -4.96 14.17 -0.65
N PHE A 167 -4.87 12.89 -0.27
CA PHE A 167 -4.55 12.51 1.11
C PHE A 167 -3.16 13.00 1.55
N VAL A 168 -2.17 12.99 0.65
CA VAL A 168 -0.82 13.48 0.98
C VAL A 168 -0.83 15.01 1.07
N ALA A 169 -1.57 15.69 0.19
CA ALA A 169 -1.76 17.14 0.28
C ALA A 169 -2.39 17.53 1.62
N ASP A 170 -3.45 16.83 2.02
CA ASP A 170 -4.13 17.05 3.30
C ASP A 170 -3.19 16.76 4.48
N PHE A 171 -2.50 15.62 4.44
CA PHE A 171 -1.51 15.20 5.46
C PHE A 171 -0.38 16.22 5.64
N ASN A 172 0.09 16.85 4.56
CA ASN A 172 1.13 17.87 4.63
C ASN A 172 0.60 19.26 5.01
N SER A 173 -0.70 19.52 4.79
CA SER A 173 -1.34 20.79 5.14
C SER A 173 -1.74 20.89 6.61
N ASP A 174 -1.80 19.77 7.34
CA ASP A 174 -2.22 19.72 8.74
C ASP A 174 -1.17 20.35 9.68
N PRO A 175 -1.49 21.49 10.34
CA PRO A 175 -0.56 22.17 11.24
C PRO A 175 -0.25 21.34 12.49
N ALA A 176 -1.18 20.50 12.97
CA ALA A 176 -0.99 19.70 14.18
C ALA A 176 0.13 18.65 13.99
N LEU A 177 0.21 18.07 12.79
CA LEU A 177 1.26 17.13 12.42
C LEU A 177 2.60 17.84 12.14
N SER A 178 2.59 19.06 11.60
CA SER A 178 3.82 19.85 11.42
C SER A 178 4.55 20.15 12.73
N LEU A 179 3.80 20.38 13.82
CA LEU A 179 4.32 20.60 15.17
C LEU A 179 4.88 19.31 15.80
N ALA A 180 4.25 18.17 15.53
CA ALA A 180 4.76 16.85 15.95
C ALA A 180 6.10 16.52 15.26
N ARG A 181 6.22 16.80 13.94
CA ARG A 181 7.49 16.65 13.19
C ARG A 181 8.62 17.51 13.75
N GLN A 182 8.32 18.75 14.19
CA GLN A 182 9.33 19.62 14.81
C GLN A 182 9.82 19.09 16.17
N ARG A 183 8.98 18.38 16.93
CA ARG A 183 9.35 17.76 18.21
C ARG A 183 10.22 16.52 18.01
N GLU A 184 9.86 15.61 17.11
CA GLU A 184 10.66 14.41 16.83
C GLU A 184 12.04 14.74 16.22
N ASN A 185 12.11 15.75 15.35
CA ASN A 185 13.40 16.22 14.81
C ASN A 185 14.27 16.91 15.88
N GLY A 186 13.66 17.60 16.86
CA GLY A 186 14.37 18.20 18.00
C GLY A 186 14.90 17.16 18.99
N GLU A 187 14.15 16.09 19.24
CA GLU A 187 14.57 14.99 20.11
C GLU A 187 15.73 14.17 19.49
N ASN A 188 15.79 14.03 18.16
CA ASN A 188 16.91 13.40 17.46
C ASN A 188 18.21 14.22 17.49
N LEU A 189 18.16 15.53 17.77
CA LEU A 189 19.33 16.40 17.90
C LEU A 189 19.95 16.40 19.32
N ASN A 190 19.23 15.93 20.34
CA ASN A 190 19.68 16.01 21.74
C ASN A 190 20.49 14.78 22.23
N TRP A 191 20.73 13.79 21.37
CA TRP A 191 21.50 12.57 21.72
C TRP A 191 23.03 12.76 21.70
N ARG A 192 23.54 13.98 21.53
CA ARG A 192 24.98 14.27 21.56
C ARG A 192 25.31 15.48 22.43
N ARG A 193 25.20 15.34 23.75
CA ARG A 193 26.10 15.98 24.75
C ARG A 193 25.72 15.53 26.17
N GLU A 194 26.47 14.56 26.67
CA GLU A 194 27.13 14.56 27.99
C GLU A 194 27.70 13.17 28.23
N ARG A 195 28.98 13.01 27.89
CA ARG A 195 29.81 11.93 28.45
C ARG A 195 30.61 12.59 29.55
N ASP A 196 30.11 12.50 30.78
CA ASP A 196 30.86 12.90 31.97
C ASP A 196 32.16 12.08 32.02
N SER A 197 33.27 12.80 32.01
CA SER A 197 34.61 12.27 32.25
C SER A 197 34.78 12.10 33.76
N ASN A 198 34.85 10.87 34.24
CA ASN A 198 35.18 10.59 35.63
C ASN A 198 36.72 10.71 35.83
N PRO A 199 37.24 11.52 36.76
CA PRO A 199 38.66 11.55 37.07
C PRO A 199 39.01 10.45 38.09
N ARG A 200 40.20 9.87 37.94
CA ARG A 200 40.87 9.04 38.96
C ARG A 200 41.77 9.93 39.83
#